data_AF-A0A381UUL5-F1
#
_entry.id   AF-A0A381UUL5-F1
#
_cell.length_a   1.000
_cell.length_b   1.000
_cell.length_c   1.000
_cell.angle_alpha   90.00
_cell.angle_beta   90.00
_cell.angle_gamma   90.00
#
_symmetry.space_group_name_H-M   'P 1'
#
loop_
_entity.id
_entity.type
_entity.pdbx_description
1 polymer ?
#
loop_
_entity_poly.entity_id
_entity_poly.type
_entity_poly.pdbx_seq_one_letter_code
_entity_poly.pdbx_strand_id
1 'polypeptide(L)'
;MKTIYRNGLSSRYGRNMQAISGIHFNYSIPELFWPIYQKLKEDRHHLDAFVSSEYLGLIRNFQRFSWMVLYLFGASPALCKSFVTHGQSNLKDFGHNTLFEPFGTSLRMSDLGYTSRTQSNINISLNDLNEYISDLSKAIDTPEPKYQKIGILNNGEYDQLSVNKLQIENEYYSPIRPKRVAKSGERPTLSLKRGGIEYVEIRSLDLNISDPIGTNQHAMRFMEAFLIFCLLQDSPLIDDICWEEIKNNHSKTAKYGRDPKIKLKKNGKNCYLSDWASEILEAVYVVAKFLDGNSGSSDYVRAVNIQKEMIQHPDMTPSARLLDDLYKSRTGFFQYTLDVSEKHKDYFSELIPLEPKKLAMFVKEASESLLRQKNIEAMDTLSFEDYLKNYFQS
;
A
#
# COMPACT_ATOMS: atom_id res chain seq x y z
N MET A 1 8.43 -21.59 8.21
CA MET A 1 8.78 -20.16 8.05
C MET A 1 7.58 -19.21 7.97
N LYS A 2 6.69 -19.32 6.97
CA LYS A 2 5.59 -18.36 6.73
C LYS A 2 4.64 -18.18 7.94
N THR A 3 4.32 -19.27 8.65
CA THR A 3 3.48 -19.22 9.86
C THR A 3 4.21 -18.52 11.02
N ILE A 4 5.46 -18.88 11.27
CA ILE A 4 6.30 -18.27 12.32
C ILE A 4 6.45 -16.75 12.11
N TYR A 5 6.64 -16.32 10.86
CA TYR A 5 6.64 -14.89 10.54
C TYR A 5 5.37 -14.18 11.03
N ARG A 6 4.19 -14.77 10.81
CA ARG A 6 2.89 -14.22 11.23
C ARG A 6 2.69 -14.27 12.74
N ASN A 7 3.20 -15.31 13.40
CA ASN A 7 3.25 -15.37 14.87
C ASN A 7 4.09 -14.20 15.39
N GLY A 8 5.24 -13.94 14.77
CA GLY A 8 6.10 -12.80 15.10
C GLY A 8 5.37 -11.48 14.91
N LEU A 9 4.68 -11.26 13.79
CA LEU A 9 3.87 -10.04 13.60
C LEU A 9 2.79 -9.89 14.69
N SER A 10 2.16 -10.98 15.10
CA SER A 10 1.15 -11.00 16.15
C SER A 10 1.73 -10.61 17.50
N SER A 11 2.89 -11.15 17.88
CA SER A 11 3.57 -10.84 19.13
C SER A 11 4.16 -9.42 19.14
N ARG A 12 4.59 -8.92 17.98
CA ARG A 12 5.23 -7.60 17.81
C ARG A 12 4.23 -6.44 17.74
N TYR A 13 3.08 -6.66 17.12
CA TYR A 13 2.13 -5.61 16.75
C TYR A 13 0.67 -5.87 17.15
N GLY A 14 0.35 -7.07 17.62
CA GLY A 14 -1.02 -7.49 17.92
C GLY A 14 -1.77 -8.02 16.69
N ARG A 15 -2.66 -8.99 16.93
CA ARG A 15 -3.44 -9.67 15.88
C ARG A 15 -4.45 -8.75 15.20
N ASN A 16 -5.04 -7.81 15.95
CA ASN A 16 -6.04 -6.88 15.40
C ASN A 16 -5.44 -6.04 14.26
N MET A 17 -4.22 -5.54 14.42
CA MET A 17 -3.54 -4.76 13.37
C MET A 17 -3.34 -5.56 12.08
N GLN A 18 -3.04 -6.86 12.19
CA GLN A 18 -2.83 -7.74 11.04
C GLN A 18 -4.13 -8.12 10.31
N ALA A 19 -5.29 -7.87 10.92
CA ALA A 19 -6.60 -8.10 10.30
C ALA A 19 -7.07 -6.92 9.43
N ILE A 20 -6.36 -5.77 9.47
CA ILE A 20 -6.64 -4.67 8.54
C ILE A 20 -6.27 -5.11 7.11
N SER A 21 -7.21 -4.95 6.19
CA SER A 21 -7.04 -5.22 4.77
C SER A 21 -6.96 -3.94 3.94
N GLY A 22 -6.45 -4.05 2.72
CA GLY A 22 -6.35 -2.97 1.74
C GLY A 22 -6.08 -3.53 0.35
N ILE A 23 -6.05 -2.65 -0.64
CA ILE A 23 -5.75 -3.02 -2.02
C ILE A 23 -4.28 -2.75 -2.31
N HIS A 24 -3.61 -3.70 -2.97
CA HIS A 24 -2.31 -3.46 -3.57
C HIS A 24 -2.47 -3.31 -5.09
N PHE A 25 -1.98 -2.21 -5.64
CA PHE A 25 -1.97 -1.95 -7.08
C PHE A 25 -0.55 -2.13 -7.60
N ASN A 26 -0.32 -3.16 -8.40
CA ASN A 26 1.00 -3.47 -8.99
C ASN A 26 1.04 -2.93 -10.41
N TYR A 27 2.08 -2.16 -10.74
CA TYR A 27 2.17 -1.52 -12.04
C TYR A 27 3.61 -1.49 -12.55
N SER A 28 3.77 -1.81 -13.84
CA SER A 28 5.01 -1.65 -14.58
C SER A 28 4.74 -0.86 -15.85
N ILE A 29 5.70 -0.02 -16.22
CA ILE A 29 5.72 0.65 -17.51
C ILE A 29 6.08 -0.39 -18.59
N PRO A 30 5.45 -0.35 -19.78
CA PRO A 30 5.77 -1.29 -20.86
C PRO A 30 7.26 -1.31 -21.20
N GLU A 31 7.83 -2.50 -21.40
CA GLU A 31 9.29 -2.65 -21.63
C GLU A 31 9.81 -1.82 -22.82
N LEU A 32 8.98 -1.66 -23.86
CA LEU A 32 9.30 -0.89 -25.06
C LEU A 32 9.45 0.62 -24.81
N PHE A 33 8.92 1.14 -23.70
CA PHE A 33 9.05 2.57 -23.34
C PHE A 33 10.49 2.94 -22.96
N TRP A 34 11.18 2.06 -22.23
CA TRP A 34 12.42 2.42 -21.54
C TRP A 34 13.56 2.85 -22.47
N PRO A 35 13.87 2.13 -23.57
CA PRO A 35 14.94 2.55 -24.48
C PRO A 35 14.66 3.91 -25.14
N ILE A 36 13.38 4.22 -25.41
CA ILE A 36 12.97 5.50 -26.00
C ILE A 36 13.17 6.62 -24.97
N TYR A 37 12.69 6.40 -23.75
CA TYR A 37 12.80 7.38 -22.67
C TYR A 37 14.25 7.65 -22.25
N GLN A 38 15.09 6.62 -22.20
CA GLN A 38 16.53 6.75 -21.94
C GLN A 38 17.20 7.66 -22.97
N LYS A 39 16.91 7.43 -24.26
CA LYS A 39 17.43 8.24 -25.35
C LYS A 39 17.00 9.71 -25.25
N LEU A 40 15.74 9.96 -24.87
CA LEU A 40 15.21 11.33 -24.68
C LEU A 40 15.85 12.05 -23.50
N LYS A 41 16.21 11.33 -22.44
CA LYS A 41 16.95 11.87 -21.28
C LYS A 41 18.45 12.01 -21.52
N GLU A 42 18.93 11.59 -22.69
CA GLU A 42 20.36 11.55 -23.05
C GLU A 42 21.22 10.76 -22.04
N ASP A 43 20.61 9.80 -21.35
CA ASP A 43 21.28 8.96 -20.36
C ASP A 43 22.10 7.86 -21.04
N ARG A 44 23.31 7.59 -20.51
CA ARG A 44 24.26 6.63 -21.08
C ARG A 44 24.55 5.45 -20.16
N HIS A 45 23.83 5.31 -19.05
CA HIS A 45 24.00 4.17 -18.15
C HIS A 45 23.45 2.88 -18.78
N HIS A 46 23.75 1.74 -18.15
CA HIS A 46 23.09 0.49 -18.53
C HIS A 46 21.57 0.60 -18.34
N LEU A 47 20.79 -0.01 -19.24
CA LEU A 47 19.34 0.14 -19.25
C LEU A 47 18.70 -0.23 -17.89
N ASP A 48 19.12 -1.34 -17.27
CA ASP A 48 18.59 -1.74 -15.95
C ASP A 48 18.85 -0.72 -14.83
N ALA A 49 20.00 -0.03 -14.89
CA ALA A 49 20.34 1.01 -13.93
C ALA A 49 19.49 2.26 -14.18
N PHE A 50 19.30 2.63 -15.45
CA PHE A 50 18.39 3.71 -15.84
C PHE A 50 16.96 3.43 -15.39
N VAL A 51 16.40 2.26 -15.71
CA VAL A 51 15.04 1.84 -15.33
C VAL A 51 14.86 1.89 -13.81
N SER A 52 15.83 1.39 -13.04
CA SER A 52 15.79 1.44 -11.58
C SER A 52 15.83 2.88 -11.04
N SER A 53 16.67 3.74 -11.62
CA SER A 53 16.74 5.16 -11.27
C SER A 53 15.41 5.88 -11.52
N GLU A 54 14.79 5.65 -12.69
CA GLU A 54 13.51 6.26 -13.05
C GLU A 54 12.36 5.73 -12.18
N TYR A 55 12.33 4.43 -11.85
CA TYR A 55 11.36 3.91 -10.88
C TYR A 55 11.56 4.49 -9.48
N LEU A 56 12.79 4.72 -9.03
CA LEU A 56 13.04 5.44 -7.78
C LEU A 56 12.56 6.89 -7.87
N GLY A 57 12.73 7.54 -9.02
CA GLY A 57 12.14 8.85 -9.32
C GLY A 57 10.62 8.86 -9.15
N LEU A 58 9.93 7.91 -9.77
CA LEU A 58 8.49 7.68 -9.61
C LEU A 58 8.14 7.48 -8.14
N ILE A 59 8.86 6.61 -7.43
CA ILE A 59 8.60 6.29 -6.02
C ILE A 59 8.73 7.53 -5.13
N ARG A 60 9.78 8.35 -5.31
CA ARG A 60 9.95 9.60 -4.55
C ARG A 60 8.81 10.58 -4.81
N ASN A 61 8.35 10.71 -6.06
CA ASN A 61 7.19 11.55 -6.39
C ASN A 61 5.89 11.00 -5.82
N PHE A 62 5.66 9.69 -5.92
CA PHE A 62 4.51 9.06 -5.27
C PHE A 62 4.52 9.33 -3.77
N GLN A 63 5.66 9.24 -3.09
CA GLN A 63 5.74 9.56 -1.65
C GLN A 63 5.31 11.01 -1.38
N ARG A 64 5.82 11.97 -2.16
CA ARG A 64 5.44 13.40 -2.06
C ARG A 64 3.94 13.66 -2.24
N PHE A 65 3.29 12.87 -3.09
CA PHE A 65 1.90 13.05 -3.46
C PHE A 65 0.96 12.00 -2.85
N SER A 66 1.47 11.07 -2.03
CA SER A 66 0.72 9.92 -1.49
C SER A 66 -0.47 10.33 -0.63
N TRP A 67 -0.43 11.52 -0.04
CA TRP A 67 -1.54 12.11 0.69
C TRP A 67 -2.79 12.27 -0.20
N MET A 68 -2.63 12.52 -1.51
CA MET A 68 -3.76 12.67 -2.43
C MET A 68 -4.49 11.33 -2.64
N VAL A 69 -3.76 10.21 -2.63
CA VAL A 69 -4.35 8.88 -2.68
C VAL A 69 -5.21 8.63 -1.44
N LEU A 70 -4.77 9.08 -0.26
CA LEU A 70 -5.57 8.98 0.96
C LEU A 70 -6.82 9.85 0.88
N TYR A 71 -6.70 11.07 0.35
CA TYR A 71 -7.84 11.95 0.20
C TYR A 71 -8.91 11.39 -0.74
N LEU A 72 -8.50 10.94 -1.93
CA LEU A 72 -9.42 10.50 -2.99
C LEU A 72 -9.99 9.10 -2.74
N PHE A 73 -9.20 8.19 -2.17
CA PHE A 73 -9.56 6.77 -2.06
C PHE A 73 -9.58 6.24 -0.63
N GLY A 74 -9.31 7.09 0.37
CA GLY A 74 -9.45 6.72 1.77
C GLY A 74 -10.91 6.41 2.10
N ALA A 75 -11.13 5.23 2.67
CA ALA A 75 -12.46 4.69 2.96
C ALA A 75 -12.53 4.07 4.37
N SER A 76 -11.67 4.55 5.29
CA SER A 76 -11.61 4.09 6.67
C SER A 76 -11.67 5.23 7.70
N PRO A 77 -12.66 6.14 7.66
CA PRO A 77 -12.81 7.23 8.62
C PRO A 77 -13.27 6.81 10.03
N ALA A 78 -13.73 5.56 10.18
CA ALA A 78 -14.30 5.02 11.42
C ALA A 78 -13.75 3.62 11.71
N LEU A 79 -13.80 3.22 12.98
CA LEU A 79 -13.37 1.90 13.46
C LEU A 79 -14.16 1.45 14.69
N CYS A 80 -14.13 0.15 14.98
CA CYS A 80 -14.72 -0.39 16.21
C CYS A 80 -13.84 -0.08 17.43
N LYS A 81 -14.46 0.23 18.58
CA LYS A 81 -13.77 0.46 19.86
C LYS A 81 -12.86 -0.71 20.29
N SER A 82 -13.13 -1.93 19.83
CA SER A 82 -12.28 -3.10 20.09
C SER A 82 -10.89 -3.02 19.43
N PHE A 83 -10.70 -2.10 18.48
CA PHE A 83 -9.45 -1.93 17.77
C PHE A 83 -8.44 -1.08 18.55
N VAL A 84 -8.92 -0.19 19.41
CA VAL A 84 -8.08 0.69 20.22
C VAL A 84 -7.99 0.18 21.65
N THR A 85 -6.78 0.16 22.21
CA THR A 85 -6.60 -0.05 23.65
C THR A 85 -7.21 1.13 24.42
N HIS A 86 -7.91 0.85 25.52
CA HIS A 86 -8.61 1.87 26.31
C HIS A 86 -7.72 3.10 26.60
N GLY A 87 -8.21 4.30 26.28
CA GLY A 87 -7.57 5.58 26.60
C GLY A 87 -6.54 6.10 25.58
N GLN A 88 -6.38 5.49 24.40
CA GLN A 88 -5.28 5.79 23.47
C GLN A 88 -5.67 6.52 22.16
N SER A 89 -6.86 7.10 22.03
CA SER A 89 -7.21 7.81 20.78
C SER A 89 -7.96 9.11 21.00
N ASN A 90 -7.58 10.14 20.25
CA ASN A 90 -8.30 11.43 20.17
C ASN A 90 -9.54 11.37 19.24
N LEU A 91 -9.93 10.17 18.80
CA LEU A 91 -11.10 9.95 17.95
C LEU A 91 -12.38 10.35 18.67
N LYS A 92 -13.37 10.80 17.90
CA LYS A 92 -14.72 11.10 18.40
C LYS A 92 -15.51 9.81 18.59
N ASP A 93 -16.35 9.78 19.61
CA ASP A 93 -17.30 8.69 19.82
C ASP A 93 -18.51 8.88 18.91
N PHE A 94 -18.76 7.91 18.04
CA PHE A 94 -19.96 7.89 17.19
C PHE A 94 -21.16 7.24 17.91
N GLY A 95 -20.92 6.53 19.02
CA GLY A 95 -21.87 5.61 19.63
C GLY A 95 -21.75 4.19 19.06
N HIS A 96 -22.57 3.25 19.54
CA HIS A 96 -22.64 1.87 19.02
C HIS A 96 -21.26 1.18 18.84
N ASN A 97 -20.40 1.29 19.85
CA ASN A 97 -19.03 0.77 19.82
C ASN A 97 -18.16 1.27 18.65
N THR A 98 -18.44 2.47 18.14
CA THR A 98 -17.76 3.06 16.99
C THR A 98 -17.02 4.34 17.38
N LEU A 99 -15.79 4.48 16.88
CA LEU A 99 -15.01 5.71 16.92
C LEU A 99 -14.76 6.21 15.50
N PHE A 100 -14.61 7.52 15.32
CA PHE A 100 -14.38 8.11 14.00
C PHE A 100 -13.60 9.43 14.06
N GLU A 101 -13.03 9.82 12.92
CA GLU A 101 -12.57 11.20 12.69
C GLU A 101 -13.56 11.94 11.77
N PRO A 102 -14.15 13.07 12.21
CA PRO A 102 -15.12 13.82 11.41
C PRO A 102 -14.62 14.27 10.03
N PHE A 103 -13.31 14.54 9.93
CA PHE A 103 -12.63 14.92 8.68
C PHE A 103 -11.62 13.87 8.21
N GLY A 104 -11.62 12.69 8.83
CA GLY A 104 -10.73 11.58 8.49
C GLY A 104 -11.02 11.02 7.12
N THR A 105 -9.96 10.55 6.47
CA THR A 105 -10.03 9.88 5.16
C THR A 105 -9.71 8.40 5.34
N SER A 106 -8.54 8.10 5.91
CA SER A 106 -8.02 6.74 6.00
C SER A 106 -7.30 6.50 7.34
N LEU A 107 -8.03 6.10 8.38
CA LEU A 107 -7.44 5.72 9.67
C LEU A 107 -6.51 4.51 9.54
N ARG A 108 -6.72 3.64 8.55
CA ARG A 108 -5.80 2.55 8.18
C ARG A 108 -4.37 3.03 7.93
N MET A 109 -4.23 4.24 7.39
CA MET A 109 -2.95 4.86 7.04
C MET A 109 -2.47 5.86 8.10
N SER A 110 -3.14 5.93 9.25
CA SER A 110 -2.75 6.76 10.39
C SER A 110 -1.84 6.00 11.37
N ASP A 111 -1.46 6.67 12.46
CA ASP A 111 -0.78 6.10 13.62
C ASP A 111 -1.63 5.07 14.40
N LEU A 112 -2.94 5.04 14.17
CA LEU A 112 -3.85 4.01 14.70
C LEU A 112 -3.93 2.77 13.80
N GLY A 113 -3.43 2.87 12.56
CA GLY A 113 -3.52 1.83 11.55
C GLY A 113 -2.31 0.90 11.54
N TYR A 114 -1.72 0.69 10.35
CA TYR A 114 -0.70 -0.34 10.14
C TYR A 114 0.74 0.08 10.52
N THR A 115 0.93 1.25 11.16
CA THR A 115 2.26 1.78 11.48
C THR A 115 2.61 1.61 12.95
N SER A 116 3.75 0.98 13.25
CA SER A 116 4.27 0.90 14.61
C SER A 116 5.36 1.96 14.86
N ARG A 117 5.50 2.41 16.12
CA ARG A 117 6.57 3.35 16.53
C ARG A 117 8.00 2.85 16.26
N THR A 118 8.19 1.54 16.12
CA THR A 118 9.51 0.97 15.81
C THR A 118 9.80 1.07 14.32
N GLN A 119 8.79 0.92 13.47
CA GLN A 119 8.94 1.10 12.03
C GLN A 119 9.06 2.58 11.65
N SER A 120 8.50 3.52 12.42
CA SER A 120 8.67 4.95 12.16
C SER A 120 10.12 5.44 12.29
N ASN A 121 10.98 4.66 12.98
CA ASN A 121 12.41 4.92 13.16
C ASN A 121 13.30 4.19 12.14
N ILE A 122 12.70 3.50 11.17
CA ILE A 122 13.43 2.87 10.07
C ILE A 122 13.39 3.84 8.89
N ASN A 123 14.53 4.46 8.62
CA ASN A 123 14.72 5.31 7.45
C ASN A 123 15.38 4.48 6.36
N ILE A 124 14.66 4.25 5.26
CA ILE A 124 15.16 3.55 4.08
C ILE A 124 15.29 4.59 2.95
N SER A 125 16.49 4.76 2.39
CA SER A 125 16.70 5.67 1.27
C SER A 125 15.88 5.26 0.04
N LEU A 126 15.36 6.25 -0.67
CA LEU A 126 14.69 6.10 -1.98
C LEU A 126 15.46 6.84 -3.09
N ASN A 127 16.70 7.23 -2.80
CA ASN A 127 17.53 8.03 -3.70
C ASN A 127 18.34 7.13 -4.63
N ASP A 128 18.84 6.00 -4.12
CA ASP A 128 19.61 5.00 -4.86
C ASP A 128 19.16 3.57 -4.49
N LEU A 129 19.29 2.65 -5.45
CA LEU A 129 18.85 1.26 -5.25
C LEU A 129 19.77 0.50 -4.28
N ASN A 130 21.08 0.74 -4.33
CA ASN A 130 22.01 0.08 -3.41
C ASN A 130 21.83 0.60 -1.99
N GLU A 131 21.59 1.90 -1.82
CA GLU A 131 21.22 2.47 -0.52
C GLU A 131 19.93 1.84 0.01
N TYR A 132 18.87 1.75 -0.81
CA TYR A 132 17.61 1.09 -0.44
C TYR A 132 17.83 -0.34 0.05
N ILE A 133 18.60 -1.14 -0.70
CA ILE A 133 18.91 -2.52 -0.35
C ILE A 133 19.73 -2.59 0.93
N SER A 134 20.74 -1.73 1.07
CA SER A 134 21.64 -1.67 2.23
C SER A 134 20.87 -1.32 3.50
N ASP A 135 20.05 -0.27 3.46
CA ASP A 135 19.25 0.19 4.60
C ASP A 135 18.24 -0.88 5.03
N LEU A 136 17.58 -1.53 4.07
CA LEU A 136 16.60 -2.58 4.37
C LEU A 136 17.26 -3.82 4.97
N SER A 137 18.43 -4.20 4.44
CA SER A 137 19.23 -5.31 4.99
C SER A 137 19.70 -4.99 6.41
N LYS A 138 20.21 -3.78 6.64
CA LYS A 138 20.58 -3.31 7.97
C LYS A 138 19.42 -3.36 8.95
N ALA A 139 18.19 -3.01 8.54
CA ALA A 139 17.02 -3.12 9.40
C ALA A 139 16.65 -4.59 9.73
N ILE A 140 16.91 -5.52 8.81
CA ILE A 140 16.73 -6.96 9.04
C ILE A 140 17.84 -7.53 9.94
N ASP A 141 19.02 -6.92 9.96
CA ASP A 141 20.17 -7.41 10.74
C ASP A 141 20.36 -6.71 12.09
N THR A 142 19.62 -5.64 12.37
CA THR A 142 19.77 -4.87 13.63
C THR A 142 18.82 -5.39 14.72
N PRO A 143 19.32 -5.92 15.84
CA PRO A 143 18.49 -6.31 16.98
C PRO A 143 17.66 -5.16 17.55
N GLU A 144 16.45 -5.46 18.01
CA GLU A 144 15.55 -4.49 18.64
C GLU A 144 15.24 -4.93 20.09
N PRO A 145 15.63 -4.13 21.10
CA PRO A 145 15.46 -4.50 22.52
C PRO A 145 14.06 -4.94 22.91
N LYS A 146 12.98 -4.34 22.35
CA LYS A 146 11.62 -4.78 22.70
C LYS A 146 11.30 -6.18 22.15
N TYR A 147 11.87 -6.58 21.02
CA TYR A 147 11.64 -7.89 20.40
C TYR A 147 12.55 -8.97 21.01
N GLN A 148 13.73 -8.59 21.49
CA GLN A 148 14.58 -9.48 22.29
C GLN A 148 13.87 -9.96 23.56
N LYS A 149 13.10 -9.09 24.22
CA LYS A 149 12.29 -9.45 25.41
C LYS A 149 11.20 -10.48 25.13
N ILE A 150 10.75 -10.61 23.87
CA ILE A 150 9.76 -11.62 23.47
C ILE A 150 10.43 -13.00 23.34
N GLY A 151 11.70 -13.04 22.91
CA GLY A 151 12.43 -14.29 22.64
C GLY A 151 12.10 -14.88 21.25
N ILE A 152 13.01 -15.71 20.71
CA ILE A 152 12.81 -16.39 19.41
C ILE A 152 12.00 -17.68 19.58
N LEU A 153 12.35 -18.44 20.62
CA LEU A 153 11.79 -19.76 20.92
C LEU A 153 11.21 -19.73 22.33
N ASN A 154 9.92 -20.04 22.47
CA ASN A 154 9.22 -20.12 23.75
C ASN A 154 8.57 -21.51 23.86
N ASN A 155 8.84 -22.23 24.95
CA ASN A 155 8.33 -23.61 25.17
C ASN A 155 8.59 -24.58 24.01
N GLY A 156 9.69 -24.41 23.27
CA GLY A 156 10.04 -25.27 22.12
C GLY A 156 9.37 -24.86 20.81
N GLU A 157 8.56 -23.80 20.78
CA GLU A 157 7.93 -23.28 19.56
C GLU A 157 8.53 -21.93 19.14
N TYR A 158 8.61 -21.71 17.83
CA TYR A 158 9.10 -20.46 17.26
C TYR A 158 8.02 -19.37 17.28
N ASP A 159 8.26 -18.33 18.07
CA ASP A 159 7.38 -17.16 18.16
C ASP A 159 7.71 -16.07 17.14
N GLN A 160 8.96 -16.01 16.67
CA GLN A 160 9.40 -15.07 15.63
C GLN A 160 10.61 -15.62 14.87
N LEU A 161 10.84 -15.11 13.65
CA LEU A 161 12.00 -15.53 12.84
C LEU A 161 13.33 -14.93 13.32
N SER A 162 13.28 -13.74 13.90
CA SER A 162 14.44 -13.02 14.45
C SER A 162 13.99 -12.06 15.54
N VAL A 163 14.94 -11.46 16.27
CA VAL A 163 14.70 -10.39 17.25
C VAL A 163 15.06 -9.00 16.69
N ASN A 164 15.22 -8.90 15.37
CA ASN A 164 15.69 -7.70 14.70
C ASN A 164 14.53 -6.74 14.40
N LYS A 165 14.84 -5.48 14.08
CA LYS A 165 13.85 -4.42 13.80
C LYS A 165 12.81 -4.90 12.78
N LEU A 166 13.24 -5.67 11.79
CA LEU A 166 12.39 -6.43 10.87
C LEU A 166 12.76 -7.92 10.91
N GLN A 167 11.76 -8.82 10.84
CA GLN A 167 12.04 -10.25 10.68
C GLN A 167 12.54 -10.56 9.27
N ILE A 168 11.90 -9.95 8.26
CA ILE A 168 12.20 -10.08 6.84
C ILE A 168 11.77 -8.80 6.13
N GLU A 169 12.18 -8.63 4.87
CA GLU A 169 11.91 -7.46 4.02
C GLU A 169 10.42 -7.10 3.99
N ASN A 170 9.55 -8.12 3.97
CA ASN A 170 8.11 -7.94 3.83
C ASN A 170 7.46 -7.20 5.02
N GLU A 171 8.12 -7.16 6.18
CA GLU A 171 7.64 -6.46 7.38
C GLU A 171 7.76 -4.94 7.28
N TYR A 172 8.62 -4.41 6.39
CA TYR A 172 8.85 -2.98 6.24
C TYR A 172 7.63 -2.26 5.63
N TYR A 173 6.80 -1.63 6.44
CA TYR A 173 5.64 -0.91 5.94
C TYR A 173 6.02 0.37 5.17
N SER A 174 5.51 0.50 3.94
CA SER A 174 5.65 1.71 3.11
C SER A 174 4.41 1.87 2.22
N PRO A 175 3.96 3.11 1.92
CA PRO A 175 2.87 3.37 0.96
C PRO A 175 3.12 2.82 -0.45
N ILE A 176 4.39 2.71 -0.85
CA ILE A 176 4.84 2.19 -2.14
C ILE A 176 6.14 1.39 -1.96
N ARG A 177 6.33 0.31 -2.72
CA ARG A 177 7.56 -0.47 -2.71
C ARG A 177 8.10 -0.73 -4.12
N PRO A 178 9.42 -0.68 -4.33
CA PRO A 178 10.05 -1.25 -5.51
C PRO A 178 9.99 -2.77 -5.46
N LYS A 179 9.75 -3.41 -6.60
CA LYS A 179 9.57 -4.86 -6.67
C LYS A 179 10.23 -5.46 -7.91
N ARG A 180 10.57 -6.74 -7.77
CA ARG A 180 10.96 -7.66 -8.82
C ARG A 180 10.43 -9.04 -8.48
N VAL A 181 10.10 -9.83 -9.50
CA VAL A 181 9.71 -11.22 -9.30
C VAL A 181 10.92 -12.01 -8.78
N ALA A 182 10.79 -12.50 -7.55
CA ALA A 182 11.81 -13.31 -6.91
C ALA A 182 11.76 -14.76 -7.41
N LYS A 183 12.93 -15.38 -7.58
CA LYS A 183 13.03 -16.82 -7.77
C LYS A 183 12.62 -17.55 -6.48
N SER A 184 12.32 -18.85 -6.58
CA SER A 184 12.02 -19.66 -5.39
C SER A 184 13.18 -19.58 -4.40
N GLY A 185 12.89 -19.25 -3.14
CA GLY A 185 13.87 -19.05 -2.08
C GLY A 185 14.67 -17.73 -2.13
N GLU A 186 14.54 -16.93 -3.19
CA GLU A 186 15.27 -15.66 -3.34
C GLU A 186 14.62 -14.57 -2.47
N ARG A 187 15.44 -13.87 -1.68
CA ARG A 187 14.98 -12.73 -0.88
C ARG A 187 14.61 -11.54 -1.78
N PRO A 188 13.62 -10.70 -1.38
CA PRO A 188 13.24 -9.53 -2.17
C PRO A 188 14.41 -8.57 -2.46
N THR A 189 15.27 -8.29 -1.48
CA THR A 189 16.49 -7.46 -1.64
C THR A 189 17.47 -8.06 -2.66
N LEU A 190 17.67 -9.39 -2.63
CA LEU A 190 18.53 -10.08 -3.60
C LEU A 190 17.95 -10.05 -5.01
N SER A 191 16.62 -10.20 -5.14
CA SER A 191 15.96 -10.08 -6.44
C SER A 191 16.20 -8.68 -7.05
N LEU A 192 16.04 -7.62 -6.25
CA LEU A 192 16.31 -6.24 -6.65
C LEU A 192 17.80 -6.04 -6.99
N LYS A 193 18.72 -6.58 -6.19
CA LYS A 193 20.15 -6.52 -6.47
C LYS A 193 20.52 -7.19 -7.80
N ARG A 194 19.85 -8.30 -8.12
CA ARG A 194 20.12 -9.11 -9.31
C ARG A 194 19.71 -8.41 -10.61
N GLY A 195 18.58 -7.74 -10.62
CA GLY A 195 18.01 -7.23 -11.88
C GLY A 195 17.48 -5.80 -11.82
N GLY A 196 17.64 -5.08 -10.72
CA GLY A 196 17.01 -3.78 -10.56
C GLY A 196 15.50 -3.87 -10.29
N ILE A 197 14.83 -2.73 -10.41
CA ILE A 197 13.38 -2.62 -10.19
C ILE A 197 12.64 -3.02 -11.48
N GLU A 198 11.63 -3.87 -11.35
CA GLU A 198 10.80 -4.36 -12.45
C GLU A 198 9.42 -3.68 -12.47
N TYR A 199 8.82 -3.50 -11.29
CA TYR A 199 7.52 -2.88 -11.10
C TYR A 199 7.43 -2.21 -9.73
N VAL A 200 6.37 -1.42 -9.51
CA VAL A 200 6.05 -0.82 -8.22
C VAL A 200 4.76 -1.41 -7.64
N GLU A 201 4.73 -1.58 -6.32
CA GLU A 201 3.55 -2.01 -5.56
C GLU A 201 3.03 -0.83 -4.73
N ILE A 202 1.87 -0.28 -5.09
CA ILE A 202 1.15 0.73 -4.30
C ILE A 202 0.33 0.01 -3.24
N ARG A 203 0.44 0.45 -1.99
CA ARG A 203 -0.12 -0.24 -0.81
C ARG A 203 -1.04 0.66 0.03
N SER A 204 -1.16 1.93 -0.34
CA SER A 204 -1.91 2.94 0.42
C SER A 204 -3.41 2.98 0.09
N LEU A 205 -3.91 2.14 -0.80
CA LEU A 205 -5.33 2.10 -1.17
C LEU A 205 -6.14 1.33 -0.11
N ASP A 206 -7.18 1.97 0.39
CA ASP A 206 -8.20 1.31 1.21
C ASP A 206 -9.15 0.48 0.34
N LEU A 207 -9.90 -0.42 0.99
CA LEU A 207 -11.04 -1.07 0.36
C LEU A 207 -12.20 -0.06 0.26
N ASN A 208 -12.71 0.17 -0.95
CA ASN A 208 -13.95 0.92 -1.11
C ASN A 208 -15.14 0.01 -0.82
N ILE A 209 -15.85 0.28 0.27
CA ILE A 209 -17.01 -0.53 0.70
C ILE A 209 -18.20 -0.45 -0.25
N SER A 210 -18.26 0.56 -1.14
CA SER A 210 -19.31 0.64 -2.15
C SER A 210 -19.04 -0.23 -3.38
N ASP A 211 -17.82 -0.76 -3.53
CA ASP A 211 -17.43 -1.61 -4.65
C ASP A 211 -17.35 -3.08 -4.18
N PRO A 212 -18.09 -4.04 -4.79
CA PRO A 212 -18.08 -5.43 -4.35
C PRO A 212 -16.71 -6.11 -4.34
N ILE A 213 -15.79 -5.68 -5.21
CA ILE A 213 -14.40 -6.17 -5.27
C ILE A 213 -13.41 -5.28 -4.49
N GLY A 214 -13.91 -4.27 -3.76
CA GLY A 214 -13.11 -3.32 -2.98
C GLY A 214 -12.45 -2.20 -3.77
N THR A 215 -12.62 -2.15 -5.09
CA THR A 215 -12.15 -1.09 -6.00
C THR A 215 -12.95 -1.10 -7.29
N ASN A 216 -12.69 -0.16 -8.20
CA ASN A 216 -13.33 -0.11 -9.52
C ASN A 216 -12.36 0.35 -10.61
N GLN A 217 -12.82 0.24 -11.86
CA GLN A 217 -11.97 0.56 -13.01
C GLN A 217 -11.61 2.05 -13.11
N HIS A 218 -12.40 2.97 -12.53
CA HIS A 218 -12.03 4.39 -12.51
C HIS A 218 -10.85 4.61 -11.56
N ALA A 219 -10.86 4.00 -10.37
CA ALA A 219 -9.72 4.05 -9.45
C ALA A 219 -8.45 3.45 -10.08
N MET A 220 -8.59 2.32 -10.80
CA MET A 220 -7.46 1.67 -11.49
C MET A 220 -6.86 2.56 -12.60
N ARG A 221 -7.70 3.11 -13.49
CA ARG A 221 -7.25 4.01 -14.57
C ARG A 221 -6.63 5.30 -14.04
N PHE A 222 -7.22 5.86 -12.98
CA PHE A 222 -6.63 7.03 -12.31
C PHE A 222 -5.24 6.69 -11.76
N MET A 223 -5.10 5.56 -11.08
CA MET A 223 -3.83 5.17 -10.47
C MET A 223 -2.73 5.01 -11.53
N GLU A 224 -3.03 4.37 -12.66
CA GLU A 224 -2.10 4.26 -13.78
C GLU A 224 -1.67 5.63 -14.32
N ALA A 225 -2.62 6.52 -14.64
CA ALA A 225 -2.31 7.86 -15.13
C ALA A 225 -1.49 8.67 -14.10
N PHE A 226 -1.80 8.53 -12.81
CA PHE A 226 -1.09 9.19 -11.72
C PHE A 226 0.34 8.65 -11.56
N LEU A 227 0.57 7.35 -11.72
CA LEU A 227 1.90 6.75 -11.65
C LEU A 227 2.77 7.16 -12.84
N ILE A 228 2.20 7.27 -14.04
CA ILE A 228 2.90 7.81 -15.21
C ILE A 228 3.23 9.29 -14.99
N PHE A 229 2.31 10.09 -14.44
CA PHE A 229 2.63 11.46 -14.02
C PHE A 229 3.81 11.48 -13.04
N CYS A 230 3.81 10.62 -12.01
CA CYS A 230 4.90 10.54 -11.04
C CYS A 230 6.24 10.18 -11.69
N LEU A 231 6.24 9.33 -12.72
CA LEU A 231 7.43 8.98 -13.50
C LEU A 231 8.00 10.17 -14.28
N LEU A 232 7.12 10.93 -14.94
CA LEU A 232 7.51 12.01 -15.85
C LEU A 232 7.87 13.30 -15.12
N GLN A 233 7.31 13.51 -13.93
CA GLN A 233 7.56 14.69 -13.10
C GLN A 233 9.01 14.69 -12.57
N ASP A 234 9.64 15.85 -12.54
CA ASP A 234 10.97 16.00 -11.92
C ASP A 234 10.96 15.48 -10.48
N SER A 235 11.95 14.65 -10.15
CA SER A 235 12.03 13.95 -8.86
C SER A 235 13.37 14.23 -8.16
N PRO A 236 13.52 15.40 -7.52
CA PRO A 236 14.66 15.67 -6.66
C PRO A 236 14.86 14.55 -5.63
N LEU A 237 16.08 14.43 -5.11
CA LEU A 237 16.36 13.52 -4.00
C LEU A 237 15.56 13.94 -2.76
N ILE A 238 15.24 12.99 -1.89
CA ILE A 238 14.58 13.25 -0.61
C ILE A 238 15.66 13.34 0.46
N ASP A 239 15.74 14.51 1.11
CA ASP A 239 16.50 14.73 2.34
C ASP A 239 15.59 14.57 3.58
N ASP A 240 16.17 14.71 4.78
CA ASP A 240 15.44 14.53 6.04
C ASP A 240 14.27 15.53 6.19
N ILE A 241 14.45 16.78 5.74
CA ILE A 241 13.43 17.83 5.81
C ILE A 241 12.24 17.44 4.90
N CYS A 242 12.52 17.06 3.66
CA CYS A 242 11.50 16.61 2.72
C CYS A 242 10.79 15.35 3.26
N TRP A 243 11.52 14.44 3.89
CA TRP A 243 10.93 13.26 4.53
C TRP A 243 9.95 13.60 5.66
N GLU A 244 10.29 14.56 6.51
CA GLU A 244 9.38 15.04 7.55
C GLU A 244 8.13 15.67 6.96
N GLU A 245 8.26 16.47 5.89
CA GLU A 245 7.10 17.04 5.18
C GLU A 245 6.19 15.95 4.63
N ILE A 246 6.75 14.93 3.96
CA ILE A 246 6.01 13.79 3.42
C ILE A 246 5.23 13.09 4.53
N LYS A 247 5.92 12.69 5.62
CA LYS A 247 5.31 11.99 6.76
C LYS A 247 4.18 12.83 7.39
N ASN A 248 4.41 14.12 7.57
CA ASN A 248 3.43 15.04 8.14
C ASN A 248 2.21 15.23 7.23
N ASN A 249 2.40 15.44 5.93
CA ASN A 249 1.30 15.58 4.98
C ASN A 249 0.45 14.30 4.92
N HIS A 250 1.10 13.13 4.88
CA HIS A 250 0.43 11.83 4.87
C HIS A 250 -0.45 11.65 6.12
N SER A 251 0.13 11.85 7.31
CA SER A 251 -0.58 11.70 8.59
C SER A 251 -1.72 12.73 8.76
N LYS A 252 -1.49 13.99 8.39
CA LYS A 252 -2.51 15.04 8.44
C LYS A 252 -3.68 14.72 7.52
N THR A 253 -3.43 14.30 6.28
CA THR A 253 -4.50 13.98 5.34
C THR A 253 -5.28 12.73 5.78
N ALA A 254 -4.61 11.72 6.35
CA ALA A 254 -5.26 10.55 6.90
C ALA A 254 -6.34 10.90 7.95
N LYS A 255 -6.03 11.84 8.87
CA LYS A 255 -6.92 12.22 9.99
C LYS A 255 -7.85 13.38 9.71
N TYR A 256 -7.44 14.34 8.87
CA TYR A 256 -8.11 15.62 8.70
C TYR A 256 -8.27 16.03 7.23
N GLY A 257 -8.01 15.14 6.28
CA GLY A 257 -7.94 15.46 4.85
C GLY A 257 -9.17 16.17 4.29
N ARG A 258 -10.36 15.94 4.86
CA ARG A 258 -11.60 16.58 4.43
C ARG A 258 -11.89 17.93 5.08
N ASP A 259 -11.05 18.41 6.01
CA ASP A 259 -11.19 19.74 6.57
C ASP A 259 -10.90 20.79 5.46
N PRO A 260 -11.85 21.65 5.09
CA PRO A 260 -11.65 22.63 4.01
C PRO A 260 -10.53 23.65 4.31
N LYS A 261 -10.10 23.78 5.57
CA LYS A 261 -9.01 24.68 5.98
C LYS A 261 -7.67 23.98 6.09
N ILE A 262 -7.58 22.68 5.80
CA ILE A 262 -6.34 21.93 5.94
C ILE A 262 -5.23 22.50 5.05
N LYS A 263 -4.07 22.70 5.67
CA LYS A 263 -2.85 23.12 4.98
C LYS A 263 -1.78 22.05 5.07
N LEU A 264 -1.22 21.71 3.91
CA LEU A 264 -0.07 20.83 3.74
C LEU A 264 1.20 21.66 3.54
N LYS A 265 2.36 21.03 3.72
CA LYS A 265 3.66 21.64 3.41
C LYS A 265 4.13 21.19 2.03
N LYS A 266 4.43 22.16 1.15
CA LYS A 266 5.03 21.95 -0.18
C LYS A 266 6.31 22.78 -0.23
N ASN A 267 7.47 22.12 -0.11
CA ASN A 267 8.80 22.76 -0.13
C ASN A 267 8.92 23.87 0.93
N GLY A 268 8.60 23.56 2.18
CA GLY A 268 8.65 24.51 3.31
C GLY A 268 7.46 25.46 3.41
N LYS A 269 6.62 25.57 2.37
CA LYS A 269 5.50 26.53 2.34
C LYS A 269 4.16 25.84 2.60
N ASN A 270 3.30 26.51 3.36
CA ASN A 270 1.93 26.03 3.55
C ASN A 270 1.09 26.28 2.29
N CYS A 271 0.33 25.27 1.85
CA CYS A 271 -0.64 25.36 0.77
C CYS A 271 -1.93 24.63 1.17
N TYR A 272 -3.07 25.05 0.64
CA TYR A 272 -4.31 24.29 0.83
C TYR A 272 -4.22 22.96 0.09
N LEU A 273 -4.78 21.91 0.69
CA LEU A 273 -4.83 20.59 0.06
C LEU A 273 -5.57 20.65 -1.27
N SER A 274 -6.70 21.36 -1.33
CA SER A 274 -7.53 21.51 -2.54
C SER A 274 -6.76 22.13 -3.70
N ASP A 275 -6.00 23.19 -3.42
CA ASP A 275 -5.24 23.91 -4.44
C ASP A 275 -4.13 23.01 -5.01
N TRP A 276 -3.39 22.34 -4.13
CA TRP A 276 -2.31 21.45 -4.53
C TRP A 276 -2.84 20.20 -5.25
N ALA A 277 -3.96 19.64 -4.80
CA ALA A 277 -4.60 18.51 -5.48
C ALA A 277 -5.08 18.90 -6.88
N SER A 278 -5.69 20.08 -7.02
CA SER A 278 -6.14 20.60 -8.33
C SER A 278 -4.96 20.74 -9.30
N GLU A 279 -3.84 21.31 -8.85
CA GLU A 279 -2.61 21.42 -9.65
C GLU A 279 -2.13 20.05 -10.16
N ILE A 280 -2.05 19.05 -9.27
CA ILE A 280 -1.63 17.70 -9.64
C ILE A 280 -2.63 17.06 -10.60
N LEU A 281 -3.93 17.18 -10.34
CA LEU A 281 -4.98 16.57 -11.17
C LEU A 281 -5.03 17.17 -12.58
N GLU A 282 -4.66 18.44 -12.76
CA GLU A 282 -4.49 19.00 -14.10
C GLU A 282 -3.34 18.35 -14.86
N ALA A 283 -2.20 18.09 -14.19
CA ALA A 283 -1.09 17.39 -14.82
C ALA A 283 -1.42 15.91 -15.13
N VAL A 284 -2.10 15.22 -14.22
CA VAL A 284 -2.58 13.84 -14.44
C VAL A 284 -3.61 13.79 -15.58
N TYR A 285 -4.45 14.82 -15.70
CA TYR A 285 -5.42 14.92 -16.80
C TYR A 285 -4.74 14.99 -18.18
N VAL A 286 -3.59 15.65 -18.30
CA VAL A 286 -2.79 15.65 -19.54
C VAL A 286 -2.33 14.24 -19.88
N VAL A 287 -1.81 13.50 -18.90
CA VAL A 287 -1.42 12.09 -19.09
C VAL A 287 -2.62 11.23 -19.49
N ALA A 288 -3.76 11.40 -18.84
CA ALA A 288 -4.99 10.67 -19.15
C ALA A 288 -5.45 10.91 -20.60
N LYS A 289 -5.36 12.14 -21.11
CA LYS A 289 -5.63 12.43 -22.52
C LYS A 289 -4.72 11.67 -23.47
N PHE A 290 -3.42 11.55 -23.15
CA PHE A 290 -2.49 10.76 -23.95
C PHE A 290 -2.82 9.26 -23.92
N LEU A 291 -3.25 8.73 -22.78
CA LEU A 291 -3.63 7.32 -22.64
C LEU A 291 -4.92 6.97 -23.40
N ASP A 292 -5.91 7.86 -23.40
CA ASP A 292 -7.12 7.70 -24.22
C ASP A 292 -6.78 7.76 -25.73
N GLY A 293 -5.73 8.51 -26.10
CA GLY A 293 -5.21 8.60 -27.45
C GLY A 293 -6.26 9.04 -28.47
N ASN A 294 -6.18 8.51 -29.70
CA ASN A 294 -7.16 8.74 -30.77
C ASN A 294 -8.21 7.62 -30.86
N SER A 295 -8.31 6.76 -29.84
CA SER A 295 -9.14 5.54 -29.86
C SER A 295 -10.65 5.81 -29.81
N GLY A 296 -11.07 7.05 -29.55
CA GLY A 296 -12.45 7.42 -29.28
C GLY A 296 -12.92 7.09 -27.85
N SER A 297 -12.08 6.43 -27.03
CA SER A 297 -12.32 6.28 -25.60
C SER A 297 -12.06 7.58 -24.84
N SER A 298 -12.74 7.75 -23.71
CA SER A 298 -12.52 8.86 -22.76
C SER A 298 -12.42 8.34 -21.33
N ASP A 299 -12.05 7.07 -21.17
CA ASP A 299 -12.15 6.37 -19.90
C ASP A 299 -11.13 6.87 -18.87
N TYR A 300 -9.89 7.17 -19.28
CA TYR A 300 -8.88 7.73 -18.39
C TYR A 300 -9.24 9.18 -18.03
N VAL A 301 -9.63 9.99 -19.01
CA VAL A 301 -10.10 11.36 -18.76
C VAL A 301 -11.29 11.37 -17.80
N ARG A 302 -12.26 10.48 -17.99
CA ARG A 302 -13.41 10.32 -17.08
C ARG A 302 -12.97 9.94 -15.67
N ALA A 303 -12.03 9.00 -15.54
CA ALA A 303 -11.49 8.59 -14.24
C ALA A 303 -10.85 9.76 -13.49
N VAL A 304 -10.10 10.63 -14.17
CA VAL A 304 -9.52 11.85 -13.58
C VAL A 304 -10.59 12.87 -13.22
N ASN A 305 -11.57 13.11 -14.09
CA ASN A 305 -12.65 14.07 -13.82
C ASN A 305 -13.46 13.67 -12.57
N ILE A 306 -13.74 12.38 -12.37
CA ILE A 306 -14.39 11.90 -11.12
C ILE A 306 -13.59 12.33 -9.89
N GLN A 307 -12.25 12.28 -9.94
CA GLN A 307 -11.41 12.71 -8.82
C GLN A 307 -11.39 14.23 -8.66
N LYS A 308 -11.45 14.99 -9.76
CA LYS A 308 -11.58 16.46 -9.72
C LYS A 308 -12.87 16.90 -9.04
N GLU A 309 -13.99 16.22 -9.30
CA GLU A 309 -15.27 16.48 -8.62
C GLU A 309 -15.14 16.33 -7.10
N MET A 310 -14.39 15.33 -6.61
CA MET A 310 -14.18 15.14 -5.17
C MET A 310 -13.37 16.26 -4.50
N ILE A 311 -12.55 17.00 -5.25
CA ILE A 311 -11.86 18.19 -4.71
C ILE A 311 -12.85 19.35 -4.52
N GLN A 312 -13.78 19.51 -5.46
CA GLN A 312 -14.81 20.55 -5.41
C GLN A 312 -15.92 20.22 -4.40
N HIS A 313 -16.20 18.93 -4.24
CA HIS A 313 -17.24 18.36 -3.38
C HIS A 313 -16.64 17.28 -2.46
N PRO A 314 -15.98 17.67 -1.35
CA PRO A 314 -15.34 16.72 -0.42
C PRO A 314 -16.29 15.67 0.18
N ASP A 315 -17.59 15.95 0.19
CA ASP A 315 -18.68 15.05 0.59
C ASP A 315 -18.85 13.85 -0.34
N MET A 316 -18.34 13.92 -1.59
CA MET A 316 -18.34 12.81 -2.54
C MET A 316 -17.21 11.80 -2.31
N THR A 317 -16.21 12.14 -1.48
CA THR A 317 -15.11 11.23 -1.17
C THR A 317 -15.62 9.95 -0.49
N PRO A 318 -14.96 8.78 -0.68
CA PRO A 318 -15.42 7.52 -0.09
C PRO A 318 -15.55 7.59 1.45
N SER A 319 -14.61 8.27 2.10
CA SER A 319 -14.66 8.49 3.55
C SER A 319 -15.85 9.35 4.00
N ALA A 320 -16.21 10.42 3.28
CA ALA A 320 -17.38 11.22 3.61
C ALA A 320 -18.67 10.41 3.42
N ARG A 321 -18.78 9.69 2.30
CA ARG A 321 -19.92 8.84 1.99
C ARG A 321 -20.12 7.74 3.05
N LEU A 322 -19.05 7.09 3.49
CA LEU A 322 -19.14 6.10 4.57
C LEU A 322 -19.68 6.70 5.87
N LEU A 323 -19.22 7.89 6.28
CA LEU A 323 -19.76 8.53 7.48
C LEU A 323 -21.23 8.91 7.31
N ASP A 324 -21.61 9.45 6.15
CA ASP A 324 -22.99 9.79 5.82
C ASP A 324 -23.91 8.55 5.86
N ASP A 325 -23.45 7.41 5.33
CA ASP A 325 -24.17 6.14 5.40
C ASP A 325 -24.34 5.63 6.84
N LEU A 326 -23.33 5.80 7.71
CA LEU A 326 -23.45 5.48 9.13
C LEU A 326 -24.50 6.37 9.81
N TYR A 327 -24.50 7.68 9.53
CA TYR A 327 -25.52 8.60 10.07
C TYR A 327 -26.94 8.25 9.59
N LYS A 328 -27.10 7.95 8.29
CA LYS A 328 -28.40 7.59 7.70
C LYS A 328 -28.93 6.26 8.21
N SER A 329 -28.08 5.25 8.32
CA SER A 329 -28.46 3.92 8.81
C SER A 329 -28.77 3.90 10.31
N ARG A 330 -28.23 4.85 11.09
CA ARG A 330 -28.32 4.87 12.56
C ARG A 330 -27.77 3.60 13.21
N THR A 331 -26.76 2.99 12.59
CA THR A 331 -26.08 1.79 13.07
C THR A 331 -24.62 2.10 13.43
N GLY A 332 -24.00 1.21 14.21
CA GLY A 332 -22.56 1.24 14.41
C GLY A 332 -21.80 0.71 13.20
N PHE A 333 -20.51 1.07 13.09
CA PHE A 333 -19.63 0.67 12.00
C PHE A 333 -19.60 -0.84 11.75
N PHE A 334 -19.57 -1.65 12.81
CA PHE A 334 -19.58 -3.11 12.67
C PHE A 334 -20.85 -3.61 11.97
N GLN A 335 -22.03 -3.18 12.43
CA GLN A 335 -23.29 -3.65 11.86
C GLN A 335 -23.44 -3.17 10.41
N TYR A 336 -23.15 -1.88 10.15
CA TYR A 336 -23.20 -1.34 8.79
C TYR A 336 -22.31 -2.13 7.82
N THR A 337 -21.06 -2.39 8.21
CA THR A 337 -20.13 -3.11 7.33
C THR A 337 -20.50 -4.60 7.17
N LEU A 338 -21.12 -5.22 8.17
CA LEU A 338 -21.70 -6.56 8.05
C LEU A 338 -22.86 -6.57 7.03
N ASP A 339 -23.80 -5.64 7.14
CA ASP A 339 -24.93 -5.52 6.22
C ASP A 339 -24.47 -5.32 4.76
N VAL A 340 -23.42 -4.51 4.54
CA VAL A 340 -22.83 -4.35 3.20
C VAL A 340 -22.11 -5.62 2.75
N SER A 341 -21.44 -6.34 3.65
CA SER A 341 -20.78 -7.61 3.32
C SER A 341 -21.78 -8.69 2.88
N GLU A 342 -22.95 -8.75 3.52
CA GLU A 342 -24.04 -9.63 3.11
C GLU A 342 -24.56 -9.28 1.72
N LYS A 343 -24.78 -7.99 1.42
CA LYS A 343 -25.15 -7.53 0.08
C LYS A 343 -24.10 -7.89 -0.98
N HIS A 344 -22.82 -7.78 -0.67
CA HIS A 344 -21.75 -8.18 -1.58
C HIS A 344 -21.72 -9.69 -1.80
N LYS A 345 -21.94 -10.49 -0.76
CA LYS A 345 -22.08 -11.95 -0.89
C LYS A 345 -23.24 -12.30 -1.81
N ASP A 346 -24.40 -11.67 -1.63
CA ASP A 346 -25.58 -11.90 -2.46
C ASP A 346 -25.30 -11.48 -3.91
N TYR A 347 -24.70 -10.29 -4.12
CA TYR A 347 -24.23 -9.84 -5.43
C TYR A 347 -23.39 -10.91 -6.15
N PHE A 348 -22.37 -11.48 -5.50
CA PHE A 348 -21.54 -12.53 -6.10
C PHE A 348 -22.27 -13.86 -6.31
N SER A 349 -23.23 -14.19 -5.44
CA SER A 349 -24.03 -15.42 -5.53
C SER A 349 -25.06 -15.36 -6.66
N GLU A 350 -25.53 -14.17 -7.00
CA GLU A 350 -26.49 -13.89 -8.07
C GLU A 350 -25.84 -13.70 -9.45
N LEU A 351 -24.50 -13.59 -9.52
CA LEU A 351 -23.81 -13.52 -10.80
C LEU A 351 -24.07 -14.78 -11.63
N ILE A 352 -24.07 -14.61 -12.95
CA ILE A 352 -24.16 -15.72 -13.91
C ILE A 352 -23.09 -16.77 -13.54
N PRO A 353 -23.46 -18.06 -13.43
CA PRO A 353 -22.51 -19.11 -13.14
C PRO A 353 -21.29 -19.05 -14.08
N LEU A 354 -20.12 -19.35 -13.53
CA LEU A 354 -18.89 -19.40 -14.31
C LEU A 354 -19.05 -20.36 -15.49
N GLU A 355 -18.53 -19.98 -16.65
CA GLU A 355 -18.44 -20.89 -17.79
C GLU A 355 -17.76 -22.21 -17.37
N PRO A 356 -18.23 -23.38 -17.85
CA PRO A 356 -17.71 -24.68 -17.41
C PRO A 356 -16.19 -24.80 -17.53
N LYS A 357 -15.60 -24.20 -18.57
CA LYS A 357 -14.14 -24.16 -18.77
C LYS A 357 -13.42 -23.41 -17.64
N LYS A 358 -13.98 -22.29 -17.18
CA LYS A 358 -13.39 -21.47 -16.11
C LYS A 358 -13.55 -22.14 -14.75
N LEU A 359 -14.68 -22.79 -14.49
CA LEU A 359 -14.85 -23.62 -13.29
C LEU A 359 -13.85 -24.79 -13.27
N ALA A 360 -13.71 -25.52 -14.38
CA ALA A 360 -12.76 -26.61 -14.49
C ALA A 360 -11.31 -26.15 -14.26
N MET A 361 -10.95 -24.94 -14.73
CA MET A 361 -9.65 -24.33 -14.47
C MET A 361 -9.41 -24.12 -12.96
N PHE A 362 -10.39 -23.60 -12.21
CA PHE A 362 -10.26 -23.41 -10.76
C PHE A 362 -10.16 -24.73 -9.99
N VAL A 363 -10.97 -25.73 -10.35
CA VAL A 363 -10.92 -27.07 -9.73
C VAL A 363 -9.55 -27.72 -9.97
N LYS A 364 -9.03 -27.60 -11.20
CA LYS A 364 -7.70 -28.09 -11.57
C LYS A 364 -6.61 -27.39 -10.74
N GLU A 365 -6.62 -26.07 -10.68
CA GLU A 365 -5.60 -25.31 -9.94
C GLU A 365 -5.64 -25.60 -8.43
N ALA A 366 -6.83 -25.77 -7.84
CA ALA A 366 -6.97 -26.18 -6.44
C ALA A 366 -6.28 -27.54 -6.21
N SER A 367 -6.52 -28.51 -7.08
CA SER A 367 -5.91 -29.85 -7.00
C SER A 367 -4.40 -29.82 -7.20
N GLU A 368 -3.93 -29.07 -8.20
CA GLU A 368 -2.50 -28.92 -8.50
C GLU A 368 -1.75 -28.19 -7.39
N SER A 369 -2.39 -27.23 -6.70
CA SER A 369 -1.78 -26.52 -5.57
C SER A 369 -1.44 -27.45 -4.39
N LEU A 370 -2.31 -28.41 -4.09
CA LEU A 370 -2.08 -29.43 -3.06
C LEU A 370 -0.96 -30.39 -3.45
N LEU A 371 -0.87 -30.74 -4.73
CA LEU A 371 0.25 -31.55 -5.22
C LEU A 371 1.57 -30.79 -5.13
N ARG A 372 1.60 -29.50 -5.51
CA ARG A 372 2.79 -28.65 -5.35
C ARG A 372 3.21 -28.54 -3.89
N GLN A 373 2.28 -28.39 -2.94
CA GLN A 373 2.58 -28.39 -1.51
C GLN A 373 3.22 -29.71 -1.07
N LYS A 374 2.61 -30.86 -1.37
CA LYS A 374 3.15 -32.18 -1.02
C LYS A 374 4.54 -32.42 -1.59
N ASN A 375 4.79 -31.98 -2.83
CA ASN A 375 6.09 -32.11 -3.46
C ASN A 375 7.15 -31.28 -2.74
N ILE A 376 6.83 -30.05 -2.31
CA ILE A 376 7.74 -29.23 -1.50
C ILE A 376 8.05 -29.96 -0.17
N GLU A 377 7.02 -30.41 0.54
CA GLU A 377 7.17 -31.12 1.83
C GLU A 377 7.99 -32.41 1.70
N ALA A 378 7.87 -33.14 0.59
CA ALA A 378 8.64 -34.36 0.33
C ALA A 378 10.08 -34.10 -0.15
N MET A 379 10.37 -32.92 -0.68
CA MET A 379 11.70 -32.53 -1.15
C MET A 379 12.54 -31.82 -0.09
N ASP A 380 11.97 -31.47 1.06
CA ASP A 380 12.69 -30.83 2.16
C ASP A 380 13.72 -31.81 2.76
N THR A 381 15.00 -31.51 2.56
CA THR A 381 16.12 -32.31 3.11
C THR A 381 16.82 -31.66 4.30
N LEU A 382 16.52 -30.39 4.59
CA LEU A 382 17.12 -29.63 5.69
C LEU A 382 16.19 -29.62 6.90
N SER A 383 16.78 -29.57 8.09
CA SER A 383 16.04 -29.16 9.28
C SER A 383 15.49 -27.74 9.09
N PHE A 384 14.43 -27.39 9.81
CA PHE A 384 13.87 -26.04 9.70
C PHE A 384 14.88 -24.98 10.19
N GLU A 385 15.68 -25.33 11.19
CA GLU A 385 16.77 -24.55 11.75
C GLU A 385 17.84 -24.23 10.69
N ASP A 386 18.30 -25.25 9.97
CA ASP A 386 19.31 -25.10 8.92
C ASP A 386 18.77 -24.33 7.73
N TYR A 387 17.51 -24.56 7.35
CA TYR A 387 16.83 -23.77 6.32
C TYR A 387 16.80 -22.29 6.71
N LEU A 388 16.43 -21.96 7.95
CA LEU A 388 16.32 -20.59 8.42
C LEU A 388 17.70 -19.90 8.47
N LYS A 389 18.72 -20.62 8.92
CA LYS A 389 20.11 -20.14 8.92
C LYS A 389 20.58 -19.82 7.50
N ASN A 390 20.35 -20.73 6.56
CA ASN A 390 20.71 -20.52 5.15
C ASN A 390 19.96 -19.33 4.54
N TYR A 391 18.66 -19.18 4.84
CA TYR A 391 17.85 -18.06 4.36
C TYR A 391 18.39 -16.69 4.81
N PHE A 392 18.91 -16.57 6.03
CA PHE A 392 19.46 -15.30 6.52
C PHE A 392 20.94 -15.08 6.13
N GLN A 393 21.67 -16.14 5.77
CA GLN A 393 23.05 -16.06 5.29
C GLN A 393 23.16 -15.76 3.78
N SER A 394 22.09 -15.99 3.01
CA SER A 394 21.99 -15.60 1.60
C SER A 394 21.68 -14.12 1.46
#